data_AF-G4ZFR7-F1
#
_entry.id   AF-G4ZFR7-F1
#
_cell.length_a   1.000
_cell.length_b   1.000
_cell.length_c   1.000
_cell.angle_alpha   90.00
_cell.angle_beta   90.00
_cell.angle_gamma   90.00
#
_symmetry.space_group_name_H-M   'P 1'
#
loop_
_entity.id
_entity.type
_entity.pdbx_description
1 polymer ?
#
loop_
_entity_poly.entity_id
_entity_poly.type
_entity_poly.pdbx_seq_one_letter_code
_entity_poly.pdbx_strand_id
1 'polypeptide(L)'
;CAEWQAREMWRSFEQDKTRRAYASEIRLRSKLYTTKFSSSEDMEKYLEKLEDMRRQLANMNVSITDEEMARIILQGVVDSPRNVV
;
A
#
# COMPACT_ATOMS: atom_id res chain seq x y z
N CYS A 1 -15.49 36.80 16.66
CA CYS A 1 -15.83 36.29 15.31
C CYS A 1 -14.66 35.61 14.58
N ALA A 2 -13.41 36.10 14.67
CA ALA A 2 -12.26 35.47 14.01
C ALA A 2 -11.93 34.03 14.48
N GLU A 3 -12.12 33.73 15.77
CA GLU A 3 -11.82 32.40 16.32
C GLU A 3 -12.75 31.28 15.80
N TRP A 4 -13.96 31.60 15.36
CA TRP A 4 -14.88 30.62 14.78
C TRP A 4 -14.44 30.22 13.38
N GLN A 5 -14.00 31.21 12.58
CA GLN A 5 -13.42 30.99 11.26
C GLN A 5 -12.10 30.20 11.30
N ALA A 6 -11.22 30.51 12.27
CA ALA A 6 -9.98 29.76 12.45
C ALA A 6 -10.23 28.28 12.82
N ARG A 7 -11.23 28.02 13.67
CA ARG A 7 -11.64 26.65 14.03
C ARG A 7 -12.23 25.86 12.86
N GLU A 8 -13.05 26.49 12.03
CA GLU A 8 -13.59 25.85 10.83
C GLU A 8 -12.51 25.59 9.75
N MET A 9 -11.57 26.51 9.55
CA MET A 9 -10.42 26.28 8.68
C MET A 9 -9.54 25.12 9.17
N TRP A 10 -9.31 25.02 10.49
CA TRP A 10 -8.56 23.92 11.09
C TRP A 10 -9.25 22.57 10.88
N ARG A 11 -10.58 22.49 11.10
CA ARG A 11 -11.37 21.28 10.86
C ARG A 11 -11.33 20.83 9.40
N SER A 12 -11.47 21.77 8.47
CA SER A 12 -11.38 21.48 7.04
C SER A 12 -10.00 20.94 6.67
N PHE A 13 -8.93 21.55 7.18
CA PHE A 13 -7.57 21.07 6.97
C PHE A 13 -7.35 19.65 7.55
N GLU A 14 -7.83 19.41 8.77
CA GLU A 14 -7.75 18.11 9.43
C GLU A 14 -8.51 17.03 8.63
N GLN A 15 -9.71 17.33 8.15
CA GLN A 15 -10.47 16.44 7.27
C GLN A 15 -9.74 16.18 5.96
N ASP A 16 -9.14 17.21 5.34
CA ASP A 16 -8.45 17.07 4.07
C ASP A 16 -7.17 16.24 4.21
N LYS A 17 -6.43 16.42 5.32
CA LYS A 17 -5.28 15.59 5.68
C LYS A 17 -5.69 14.14 5.96
N THR A 18 -6.78 13.94 6.70
CA THR A 18 -7.34 12.63 7.00
C THR A 18 -7.77 11.91 5.72
N ARG A 19 -8.49 12.60 4.83
CA ARG A 19 -8.91 12.07 3.52
C ARG A 19 -7.73 11.70 2.63
N ARG A 20 -6.67 12.52 2.60
CA ARG A 20 -5.45 12.22 1.85
C ARG A 20 -4.73 10.99 2.41
N ALA A 21 -4.63 10.86 3.74
CA ALA A 21 -4.02 9.71 4.39
C ALA A 21 -4.79 8.41 4.07
N TYR A 22 -6.12 8.42 4.19
CA TYR A 22 -6.96 7.28 3.79
C TYR A 22 -6.85 6.96 2.29
N ALA A 23 -6.85 7.98 1.44
CA ALA A 23 -6.70 7.77 -0.01
C ALA A 23 -5.31 7.23 -0.37
N SER A 24 -4.25 7.58 0.37
CA SER A 24 -2.91 7.02 0.18
C SER A 24 -2.84 5.57 0.65
N GLU A 25 -3.45 5.22 1.78
CA GLU A 25 -3.51 3.84 2.27
C GLU A 25 -4.21 2.93 1.27
N ILE A 26 -5.42 3.30 0.83
CA ILE A 26 -6.23 2.50 -0.11
C ILE A 26 -5.48 2.28 -1.42
N ARG A 27 -4.85 3.33 -1.96
CA ARG A 27 -4.02 3.20 -3.16
C ARG A 27 -2.86 2.24 -2.96
N LEU A 28 -2.18 2.32 -1.82
CA LEU A 28 -1.03 1.49 -1.52
C LEU A 28 -1.42 0.02 -1.35
N ARG A 29 -2.52 -0.28 -0.64
CA ARG A 29 -3.09 -1.64 -0.56
C ARG A 29 -3.48 -2.16 -1.93
N SER A 30 -4.19 -1.36 -2.72
CA SER A 30 -4.56 -1.76 -4.09
C SER A 30 -3.33 -2.08 -4.93
N LYS A 31 -2.26 -1.30 -4.81
CA LYS A 31 -1.00 -1.55 -5.52
C LYS A 31 -0.35 -2.84 -5.04
N LEU A 32 -0.32 -3.09 -3.74
CA LEU A 32 0.24 -4.30 -3.15
C LEU A 32 -0.46 -5.57 -3.70
N TYR A 33 -1.79 -5.63 -3.64
CA TYR A 33 -2.54 -6.82 -4.11
C TYR A 33 -2.51 -7.02 -5.63
N THR A 34 -2.25 -5.96 -6.41
CA THR A 34 -2.22 -6.03 -7.89
C THR A 34 -0.82 -6.21 -8.46
N THR A 35 0.23 -6.14 -7.63
CA THR A 35 1.63 -6.24 -8.08
C THR A 35 1.96 -7.70 -8.42
N LYS A 36 2.00 -7.99 -9.71
CA LYS A 36 2.35 -9.31 -10.26
C LYS A 36 3.84 -9.45 -10.52
N PHE A 37 4.33 -10.67 -10.41
CA PHE A 37 5.71 -11.01 -10.78
C PHE A 37 5.83 -11.11 -12.31
N SER A 38 6.78 -10.37 -12.88
CA SER A 38 7.15 -10.51 -14.30
C SER A 38 8.32 -11.47 -14.43
N SER A 39 8.27 -12.41 -15.38
CA SER A 39 9.38 -13.34 -15.65
C SER A 39 10.67 -12.65 -16.13
N SER A 40 10.58 -11.37 -16.50
CA SER A 40 11.72 -10.52 -16.85
C SER A 40 12.35 -9.79 -15.65
N GLU A 41 11.71 -9.85 -14.47
CA GLU A 41 12.14 -9.18 -13.25
C GLU A 41 12.83 -10.19 -12.32
N ASP A 42 13.81 -9.70 -11.57
CA ASP A 42 14.47 -10.47 -10.52
C ASP A 42 13.48 -10.70 -9.37
N MET A 43 13.41 -11.94 -8.88
CA MET A 43 12.56 -12.30 -7.75
C MET A 43 12.94 -11.53 -6.48
N GLU A 44 14.23 -11.25 -6.28
CA GLU A 44 14.69 -10.45 -5.13
C GLU A 44 14.13 -9.03 -5.20
N LYS A 45 14.20 -8.39 -6.37
CA LYS A 45 13.65 -7.04 -6.59
C LYS A 45 12.14 -7.00 -6.42
N TYR A 46 11.44 -8.04 -6.86
CA TYR A 46 10.00 -8.16 -6.67
C TYR A 46 9.63 -8.23 -5.17
N LEU A 47 10.34 -9.06 -4.40
CA LEU A 47 10.12 -9.20 -2.96
C LEU A 47 10.47 -7.92 -2.19
N GLU A 48 11.60 -7.27 -2.52
CA GLU A 48 11.97 -5.97 -1.94
C GLU A 48 10.89 -4.92 -2.14
N LYS A 49 10.30 -4.87 -3.34
CA LYS A 49 9.23 -3.93 -3.68
C LYS A 49 7.95 -4.17 -2.86
N LEU A 50 7.60 -5.43 -2.61
CA LEU A 50 6.46 -5.78 -1.75
C LEU A 50 6.72 -5.44 -0.28
N GLU A 51 7.93 -5.71 0.21
CA GLU A 51 8.33 -5.34 1.57
C GLU A 51 8.39 -3.83 1.79
N ASP A 52 8.85 -3.05 0.79
CA ASP A 52 8.82 -1.59 0.88
C ASP A 52 7.37 -1.06 0.99
N MET A 53 6.44 -1.64 0.22
CA MET A 53 5.02 -1.31 0.33
C MET A 53 4.42 -1.70 1.70
N ARG A 54 4.82 -2.85 2.24
CA ARG A 54 4.43 -3.29 3.59
C ARG A 54 4.93 -2.31 4.65
N ARG A 55 6.19 -1.87 4.55
CA ARG A 55 6.80 -0.89 5.47
C ARG A 55 6.10 0.46 5.39
N GLN A 56 5.75 0.91 4.18
CA GLN A 56 4.98 2.14 3.99
C GLN A 56 3.59 2.06 4.64
N LEU A 57 2.90 0.92 4.57
CA LEU A 57 1.64 0.71 5.27
C LEU A 57 1.82 0.69 6.80
N ALA A 58 2.88 0.05 7.30
CA ALA A 58 3.19 0.04 8.73
C ALA A 58 3.43 1.47 9.27
N ASN A 59 4.09 2.33 8.49
CA ASN A 59 4.27 3.75 8.84
C ASN A 59 2.94 4.55 8.88
N MET A 60 1.90 4.05 8.22
CA MET A 60 0.54 4.61 8.26
C MET A 60 -0.33 3.97 9.36
N ASN A 61 0.27 3.21 10.29
CA ASN A 61 -0.40 2.41 11.32
C ASN A 61 -1.31 1.29 10.77
N VAL A 62 -1.01 0.79 9.57
CA VAL A 62 -1.72 -0.33 8.95
C VAL A 62 -0.78 -1.52 8.85
N SER A 63 -1.01 -2.53 9.70
CA SER A 63 -0.20 -3.75 9.70
C SER A 63 -0.76 -4.78 8.73
N ILE A 64 0.15 -5.39 7.96
CA ILE A 64 -0.12 -6.61 7.20
C ILE A 64 0.59 -7.75 7.91
N THR A 65 -0.12 -8.85 8.13
CA THR A 65 0.42 -10.04 8.78
C THR A 65 1.35 -10.82 7.85
N ASP A 66 2.25 -11.63 8.41
CA ASP A 66 3.15 -12.46 7.59
C ASP A 66 2.36 -13.48 6.74
N GLU A 67 1.26 -14.00 7.28
CA GLU A 67 0.37 -14.90 6.54
C GLU A 67 -0.27 -14.20 5.33
N GLU A 68 -0.74 -12.97 5.51
CA GLU A 68 -1.33 -12.19 4.43
C GLU A 68 -0.27 -11.83 3.36
N MET A 69 0.94 -11.45 3.77
CA MET A 69 2.06 -11.23 2.84
C MET A 69 2.40 -12.48 2.03
N ALA A 70 2.45 -13.65 2.66
CA ALA A 70 2.70 -14.91 1.97
C ALA A 70 1.64 -15.19 0.89
N ARG A 71 0.35 -14.94 1.19
CA ARG A 71 -0.74 -15.09 0.21
C ARG A 71 -0.60 -14.11 -0.96
N ILE A 72 -0.22 -12.86 -0.69
CA ILE A 72 -0.01 -11.83 -1.72
C ILE A 72 1.12 -12.23 -2.67
N ILE A 73 2.26 -12.66 -2.13
CA ILE A 73 3.42 -13.11 -2.91
C ILE A 73 3.03 -14.29 -3.80
N LEU A 74 2.37 -15.31 -3.22
CA LEU A 74 1.96 -16.50 -3.97
C LEU A 74 0.97 -16.16 -5.08
N GLN A 75 -0.01 -15.28 -4.83
CA GLN A 75 -0.97 -14.85 -5.86
C GLN A 75 -0.27 -14.11 -7.01
N GLY A 76 0.69 -13.22 -6.70
CA GLY A 76 1.41 -12.47 -7.71
C GLY A 76 2.34 -13.31 -8.59
N VAL A 77 2.84 -14.44 -8.07
CA VAL A 77 3.70 -15.39 -8.79
C VAL A 77 2.89 -16.42 -9.58
N VAL A 78 1.79 -16.93 -9.04
CA VAL A 78 0.94 -17.95 -9.70
C VAL A 78 0.28 -17.42 -10.97
N ASP A 79 0.00 -16.12 -11.03
CA ASP A 79 -0.53 -15.45 -12.22
C ASP A 79 0.52 -15.28 -13.34
N SER A 80 1.81 -15.53 -13.07
CA SER A 80 2.87 -15.52 -14.08
C SER A 80 2.93 -16.89 -14.77
N PRO A 81 2.93 -16.98 -16.11
CA PRO A 81 3.01 -18.27 -16.79
C PRO A 81 4.29 -18.97 -16.33
N ARG A 82 4.11 -20.09 -15.62
CA ARG A 82 5.21 -20.98 -15.22
C ARG A 82 5.95 -21.41 -16.48
N ASN A 83 7.02 -20.70 -16.81
CA ASN A 83 7.94 -21.13 -17.85
C ASN A 83 8.79 -22.24 -17.25
N VAL A 84 8.19 -23.43 -17.16
CA VAL A 84 8.91 -24.68 -16.90
C VAL A 84 9.54 -25.05 -18.24
N VAL A 85 10.78 -24.62 -18.44
CA VAL A 85 11.64 -25.07 -19.55
C VAL A 85 12.51 -26.19 -19.03
#